data_AF-A0A922MMV5-F1
#
_entry.id   AF-A0A922MMV5-F1
#
_cell.length_a   1.000
_cell.length_b   1.000
_cell.length_c   1.000
_cell.angle_alpha   90.00
_cell.angle_beta   90.00
_cell.angle_gamma   90.00
#
_symmetry.space_group_name_H-M   'P 1'
#
loop_
_entity.id
_entity.type
_entity.pdbx_description
1 polymer ?
#
loop_
_entity_poly.entity_id
_entity_poly.type
_entity_poly.pdbx_seq_one_letter_code
_entity_poly.pdbx_strand_id
1 'polypeptide(L)'
;MLTIGTGLGLLMFYDLRAGKYLESNIHSTKTVTLKASRGYVFPDEEADGFSQVKHVPAIYTHCYDDSGTRIFTAGGPLPAPLIGNYAGLWQ
;
A
#
# COMPACT_ATOMS: atom_id res chain seq x y z
N MET A 1 -9.60 6.39 -14.26
CA MET A 1 -8.40 5.80 -13.61
C MET A 1 -8.89 4.87 -12.51
N LEU A 2 -8.33 3.67 -12.42
CA LEU A 2 -8.59 2.73 -11.34
C LEU A 2 -7.40 2.75 -10.38
N THR A 3 -7.65 2.83 -9.08
CA THR A 3 -6.61 2.82 -8.04
C THR A 3 -6.69 1.51 -7.27
N ILE A 4 -5.52 0.90 -7.03
CA ILE A 4 -5.43 -0.46 -6.51
C ILE A 4 -4.46 -0.45 -5.32
N GLY A 5 -4.96 -0.80 -4.14
CA GLY A 5 -4.13 -1.15 -2.99
C GLY A 5 -3.70 -2.61 -3.07
N THR A 6 -2.45 -2.90 -2.71
CA THR A 6 -1.88 -4.27 -2.81
C THR A 6 -1.48 -4.84 -1.45
N GLY A 7 -1.28 -6.15 -1.42
CA GLY A 7 -0.73 -6.87 -0.26
C GLY A 7 0.74 -6.55 0.06
N LEU A 8 1.43 -5.81 -0.81
CA LEU A 8 2.83 -5.38 -0.64
C LEU A 8 2.95 -3.91 -0.26
N GLY A 9 1.86 -3.29 0.19
CA GLY A 9 1.87 -1.88 0.58
C GLY A 9 2.11 -0.93 -0.59
N LEU A 10 1.75 -1.32 -1.80
CA LEU A 10 1.84 -0.46 -2.98
C LEU A 10 0.45 -0.01 -3.39
N LEU A 11 0.31 1.29 -3.63
CA LEU A 11 -0.80 1.87 -4.36
C LEU A 11 -0.39 2.00 -5.83
N MET A 12 -1.20 1.43 -6.73
CA MET A 12 -0.95 1.41 -8.16
C MET A 12 -2.11 2.07 -8.91
N PHE A 13 -1.81 2.59 -10.09
CA PHE A 13 -2.76 3.33 -10.92
C PHE A 13 -2.88 2.66 -12.28
N TYR A 14 -4.10 2.25 -12.63
CA TYR A 14 -4.41 1.63 -13.90
C TYR A 14 -5.29 2.55 -14.75
N ASP A 15 -4.83 2.84 -15.97
CA ASP A 15 -5.62 3.56 -16.95
C ASP A 15 -6.48 2.56 -17.73
N LEU A 16 -7.78 2.57 -17.43
CA LEU A 16 -8.77 1.74 -18.11
C LEU A 16 -8.89 2.04 -19.61
N ARG A 17 -8.61 3.27 -20.05
CA ARG A 17 -8.71 3.65 -21.47
C ARG A 17 -7.49 3.17 -22.24
N ALA A 18 -6.31 3.31 -21.65
CA ALA A 18 -5.06 2.85 -22.26
C ALA A 18 -4.79 1.34 -22.07
N GLY A 19 -5.51 0.68 -21.14
CA GLY A 19 -5.36 -0.73 -20.86
C GLY A 19 -4.05 -1.09 -20.17
N LYS A 20 -3.42 -0.15 -19.45
CA LYS A 20 -2.13 -0.37 -18.78
C LYS A 20 -1.99 0.42 -17.48
N TYR A 21 -1.01 0.01 -16.67
CA TYR A 21 -0.60 0.78 -15.51
C TYR A 21 0.09 2.08 -15.92
N LEU A 22 -0.02 3.11 -15.07
CA LEU A 22 0.73 4.35 -15.27
C LEU A 22 2.23 4.08 -15.14
N GLU A 23 3.00 4.62 -16.07
CA GLU A 23 4.45 4.48 -16.15
C GLU A 23 5.11 5.83 -15.90
N SER A 24 6.31 5.82 -15.32
CA SER A 24 7.05 7.04 -15.04
C SER A 24 7.57 7.66 -16.34
N ASN A 25 7.35 8.96 -16.52
CA ASN A 25 7.95 9.70 -17.63
C ASN A 25 9.48 9.86 -17.51
N ILE A 26 10.05 9.59 -16.32
CA ILE A 26 11.50 9.65 -16.06
C ILE A 26 12.15 8.29 -16.36
N HIS A 27 11.45 7.20 -16.03
CA HIS A 27 11.85 5.83 -16.33
C HIS A 27 10.66 5.10 -16.95
N SER A 28 10.55 5.15 -18.28
CA SER A 28 9.41 4.63 -19.04
C SER A 28 9.10 3.15 -18.80
N THR A 29 10.04 2.40 -18.22
CA THR A 29 9.89 0.98 -17.89
C THR A 29 9.37 0.73 -16.47
N LYS A 30 9.27 1.77 -15.63
CA LYS A 30 8.84 1.62 -14.23
C LYS A 30 7.41 2.10 -14.05
N THR A 31 6.56 1.18 -13.60
CA THR A 31 5.23 1.48 -13.11
C THR A 31 5.28 2.47 -11.95
N VAL A 32 4.44 3.49 -12.00
CA VAL A 32 4.27 4.47 -10.92
C VAL A 32 3.58 3.79 -9.76
N THR A 33 4.22 3.81 -8.59
CA THR A 33 3.65 3.29 -7.34
C THR A 33 3.85 4.29 -6.22
N LEU A 34 2.86 4.39 -5.33
CA LEU A 34 3.02 5.03 -4.04
C LEU A 34 3.20 3.95 -2.99
N LYS A 35 4.32 3.97 -2.28
CA LYS A 35 4.62 2.95 -1.27
C LYS A 35 4.09 3.41 0.08
N ALA A 36 3.23 2.59 0.69
CA ALA A 36 2.88 2.66 2.09
C ALA A 36 4.15 2.76 2.93
N SER A 37 4.22 3.80 3.75
CA SER A 37 5.33 4.10 4.61
C SER A 37 5.30 3.23 5.88
N ARG A 38 6.07 3.61 6.90
CA ARG A 38 6.18 2.85 8.16
C ARG A 38 4.86 2.92 8.93
N GLY A 39 4.41 1.78 9.44
CA GLY A 39 3.28 1.66 10.36
C GLY A 39 3.72 1.02 11.68
N TYR A 40 2.79 0.95 12.63
CA TYR A 40 2.98 0.22 13.88
C TYR A 40 2.63 -1.25 13.61
N VAL A 41 3.62 -2.15 13.59
CA VAL A 41 3.40 -3.60 13.40
C VAL A 41 4.29 -4.36 14.37
N PHE A 42 3.69 -5.19 15.21
CA PHE A 42 4.37 -6.04 16.18
C PHE A 42 3.91 -7.50 16.02
N PRO A 43 4.76 -8.47 16.37
CA PRO A 43 4.29 -9.83 16.60
C PRO A 43 3.22 -9.83 17.70
N ASP A 44 2.21 -10.68 17.53
CA ASP A 44 1.33 -11.03 18.64
C ASP A 44 2.16 -11.66 19.77
N GLU A 45 1.80 -11.43 21.03
CA GLU A 45 2.58 -11.85 22.21
C GLU A 45 2.77 -13.39 22.29
N GLU A 46 1.93 -14.15 21.57
CA GLU A 46 1.97 -15.62 21.45
C GLU A 46 2.76 -16.13 20.23
N ALA A 47 3.26 -15.26 19.36
CA ALA A 47 3.89 -15.64 18.09
C ALA A 47 5.38 -16.01 18.26
N ASP A 48 5.63 -17.12 18.94
CA ASP A 48 6.98 -17.66 19.09
C ASP A 48 7.55 -18.06 17.71
N GLY A 49 8.64 -17.42 17.28
CA GLY A 49 9.34 -17.73 16.01
C GLY A 49 9.21 -16.74 14.84
N PHE A 50 8.44 -15.65 14.97
CA PHE A 50 8.27 -14.66 13.88
C PHE A 50 9.30 -13.51 13.87
N SER A 51 10.38 -13.61 14.65
CA SER A 51 11.32 -12.49 14.90
C SER A 51 12.17 -12.01 13.71
N GLN A 52 11.98 -12.54 12.49
CA GLN A 52 12.85 -12.27 11.34
C GLN A 52 12.12 -11.96 10.01
N VAL A 53 10.78 -12.02 9.94
CA VAL A 53 10.09 -11.73 8.67
C VAL A 53 9.93 -10.22 8.51
N LYS A 54 10.69 -9.64 7.56
CA LYS A 54 10.55 -8.25 7.15
C LYS A 54 9.15 -8.03 6.58
N HIS A 55 8.24 -7.55 7.42
CA HIS A 55 6.85 -7.36 7.06
C HIS A 55 6.66 -6.07 6.23
N VAL A 56 5.72 -6.12 5.28
CA VAL A 56 5.29 -4.96 4.50
C VAL A 56 3.77 -4.82 4.67
N PRO A 57 3.27 -3.69 5.19
CA PRO A 57 1.85 -3.53 5.47
C PRO A 57 1.06 -3.59 4.17
N ALA A 58 -0.04 -4.32 4.15
CA ALA A 58 -0.99 -4.32 3.03
C ALA A 58 -1.91 -3.09 3.10
N ILE A 59 -2.45 -2.68 1.95
CA ILE A 59 -3.47 -1.63 1.86
C ILE A 59 -4.83 -2.30 1.78
N TYR A 60 -5.65 -2.13 2.83
CA TYR A 60 -7.01 -2.66 2.87
C TYR A 60 -8.02 -1.66 2.30
N THR A 61 -7.75 -0.37 2.47
CA THR A 61 -8.65 0.68 2.05
C THR A 61 -7.88 1.90 1.57
N HIS A 62 -8.50 2.62 0.64
CA HIS A 62 -8.05 3.93 0.22
C HIS A 62 -9.23 4.78 -0.22
N CYS A 63 -9.13 6.08 -0.02
CA CYS A 63 -10.19 7.03 -0.36
C CYS A 63 -9.57 8.33 -0.85
N TYR A 64 -10.06 8.83 -1.98
CA TYR A 64 -9.73 10.18 -2.44
C TYR A 64 -10.54 11.20 -1.66
N ASP A 65 -9.99 12.39 -1.50
CA ASP A 65 -10.80 13.54 -1.09
C ASP A 65 -11.65 14.08 -2.25
N ASP A 66 -12.46 15.10 -1.97
CA ASP A 66 -13.36 15.71 -2.96
C ASP A 66 -12.62 16.33 -4.16
N SER A 67 -11.34 16.68 -3.99
CA SER A 67 -10.53 17.22 -5.09
C SER A 67 -10.10 16.14 -6.08
N GLY A 68 -10.09 14.87 -5.66
CA GLY A 68 -9.62 13.75 -6.46
C GLY A 68 -8.10 13.69 -6.63
N THR A 69 -7.34 14.58 -5.99
CA THR A 69 -5.87 14.63 -6.10
C THR A 69 -5.15 14.14 -4.85
N ARG A 70 -5.80 14.21 -3.69
CA ARG A 70 -5.25 13.67 -2.44
C ARG A 70 -5.88 12.34 -2.11
N ILE A 71 -5.08 11.42 -1.61
CA ILE A 71 -5.54 10.07 -1.27
C ILE A 71 -5.07 9.68 0.13
N PHE A 72 -6.02 9.18 0.91
CA PHE A 72 -5.77 8.44 2.14
C PHE A 72 -5.66 6.96 1.82
N THR A 73 -4.73 6.25 2.45
CA THR A 73 -4.72 4.78 2.48
C THR A 73 -4.55 4.30 3.91
N ALA A 74 -5.16 3.17 4.23
CA ALA A 74 -4.90 2.47 5.48
C ALA A 74 -4.85 0.96 5.28
N GLY A 75 -4.19 0.30 6.22
CA GLY A 75 -4.19 -1.14 6.32
C GLY A 75 -3.32 -1.61 7.47
N GLY A 76 -2.65 -2.75 7.29
CA GLY A 76 -1.98 -3.45 8.37
C GLY A 76 -1.37 -4.76 7.88
N PRO A 77 -0.99 -5.65 8.81
CA PRO A 77 -0.34 -6.90 8.44
C PRO A 77 -1.30 -7.96 7.91
N LEU A 78 -0.92 -8.61 6.81
CA LEU A 78 -1.65 -9.79 6.30
C LEU A 78 -1.47 -11.06 7.15
N PRO A 79 -0.27 -11.38 7.66
CA PRO A 79 -0.11 -12.57 8.49
C PRO A 79 -0.94 -12.47 9.77
N ALA A 80 -1.72 -13.51 10.07
CA ALA A 80 -2.52 -13.62 11.28
C ALA A 80 -1.76 -13.38 12.61
N PRO A 81 -0.49 -13.80 12.79
CA PRO A 81 0.21 -13.61 14.06
C PRO A 81 0.85 -12.21 14.21
N LEU A 82 0.49 -11.26 13.36
CA LEU A 82 0.98 -9.89 13.43
C LEU A 82 -0.19 -8.96 13.74
N ILE A 83 0.02 -8.05 14.69
CA ILE A 83 -0.94 -7.01 15.04
C ILE A 83 -0.34 -5.68 14.64
N GLY A 84 -1.14 -4.83 13.99
CA GLY A 84 -0.66 -3.53 13.60
C GLY A 84 -1.56 -2.79 12.64
N ASN A 85 -1.18 -1.55 12.39
CA ASN A 85 -1.85 -0.68 11.45
C ASN A 85 -0.87 0.27 10.78
N TYR A 86 -1.28 0.72 9.61
CA TYR A 86 -0.62 1.75 8.84
C TYR A 86 -1.67 2.71 8.28
N ALA A 87 -1.33 4.00 8.24
CA ALA A 87 -2.10 5.02 7.54
C ALA A 87 -1.14 5.96 6.80
N GLY A 88 -1.54 6.39 5.61
CA GLY A 88 -0.77 7.30 4.77
C GLY A 88 -1.65 8.30 4.05
N LEU A 89 -1.10 9.48 3.81
CA LEU A 89 -1.72 10.56 3.03
C LEU A 89 -0.74 10.97 1.93
N TRP A 90 -1.24 11.10 0.71
CA TRP A 90 -0.48 11.61 -0.44
C TRP A 90 -1.17 12.84 -1.01
N GLN A 91 -0.36 13.79 -1.49
CA GLN A 91 -0.78 15.10 -2.02
C GLN A 91 -0.06 15.40 -3.33
#